data_AF-A0A2X1MYS3-F1
#
_entry.id   AF-A0A2X1MYS3-F1
#
_cell.length_a   1.000
_cell.length_b   1.000
_cell.length_c   1.000
_cell.angle_alpha   90.00
_cell.angle_beta   90.00
_cell.angle_gamma   90.00
#
_symmetry.space_group_name_H-M   'P 1'
#
loop_
_entity.id
_entity.type
_entity.pdbx_description
1 polymer ?
#
loop_
_entity_poly.entity_id
_entity_poly.type
_entity_poly.pdbx_seq_one_letter_code
_entity_poly.pdbx_strand_id
1 'polypeptide(L)'
;MFGKLSLDAVPFHEPIVMVTIAGIILGGLALVGLITYFGKWTYLWKEWLTSVDHKRLGIMYIIVAIVMLLRGFADAIMMRSQQALASAGRSGLPATSPLRSDLHRAPA
;
A
#
# COMPACT_ATOMS: atom_id res chain seq x y z
N MET A 1 -25.42 8.13 12.11
CA MET A 1 -24.43 9.09 12.67
C MET A 1 -23.18 9.25 11.80
N PHE A 2 -23.17 8.79 10.54
CA PHE A 2 -22.02 8.96 9.63
C PHE A 2 -22.54 9.13 8.19
N GLY A 3 -21.95 10.07 7.44
CA GLY A 3 -22.33 10.42 6.07
C GLY A 3 -21.97 9.34 5.04
N LYS A 4 -21.10 9.65 4.06
CA LYS A 4 -20.67 8.75 2.95
C LYS A 4 -19.88 7.49 3.36
N LEU A 5 -19.85 7.13 4.64
CA LEU A 5 -19.29 5.86 5.12
C LEU A 5 -20.36 4.76 4.94
N SER A 6 -20.56 4.30 3.70
CA SER A 6 -21.32 3.07 3.42
C SER A 6 -20.41 1.86 3.61
N LEU A 7 -20.96 0.69 3.95
CA LEU A 7 -20.23 -0.59 3.97
C LEU A 7 -19.61 -0.94 2.61
N ASP A 8 -20.03 -0.28 1.53
CA ASP A 8 -19.40 -0.33 0.20
C ASP A 8 -18.07 0.42 0.08
N ALA A 9 -17.73 1.30 1.03
CA ALA A 9 -16.45 2.03 1.00
C ALA A 9 -15.26 1.12 1.31
N VAL A 10 -15.51 -0.10 1.81
CA VAL A 10 -14.50 -1.13 1.96
C VAL A 10 -14.52 -1.97 0.67
N PRO A 11 -13.47 -1.91 -0.17
CA PRO A 11 -13.39 -2.70 -1.39
C PRO A 11 -13.17 -4.19 -1.06
N PHE A 12 -14.24 -4.91 -0.69
CA PHE A 12 -14.20 -6.36 -0.41
C PHE A 12 -13.94 -7.21 -1.66
N HIS A 13 -14.04 -6.62 -2.85
CA HIS A 13 -13.91 -7.27 -4.14
C HIS A 13 -12.47 -7.35 -4.64
N GLU A 14 -11.50 -6.69 -4.00
CA GLU A 14 -10.09 -6.77 -4.37
C GLU A 14 -9.34 -7.77 -3.46
N PRO A 15 -8.97 -8.97 -3.96
CA PRO A 15 -8.35 -10.01 -3.15
C PRO A 15 -7.01 -9.57 -2.53
N ILE A 16 -6.27 -8.72 -3.24
CA ILE A 16 -4.95 -8.21 -2.84
C ILE A 16 -5.06 -7.31 -1.60
N VAL A 17 -6.05 -6.42 -1.57
CA VAL A 17 -6.28 -5.51 -0.44
C VAL A 17 -6.80 -6.30 0.76
N MET A 18 -7.73 -7.23 0.54
CA MET A 18 -8.30 -8.06 1.60
C MET A 18 -7.23 -8.88 2.35
N VAL A 19 -6.32 -9.53 1.61
CA VAL A 19 -5.21 -10.29 2.23
C VAL A 19 -4.26 -9.37 3.00
N THR A 20 -3.98 -8.18 2.47
CA THR A 20 -3.12 -7.20 3.14
C THR A 20 -3.73 -6.73 4.46
N ILE A 21 -5.02 -6.38 4.47
CA ILE A 21 -5.73 -5.96 5.68
C ILE A 21 -5.83 -7.09 6.70
N ALA A 22 -6.15 -8.32 6.25
CA ALA A 22 -6.19 -9.48 7.14
C ALA A 22 -4.81 -9.77 7.77
N GLY A 23 -3.73 -9.66 6.98
CA GLY A 23 -2.35 -9.82 7.46
C GLY A 23 -1.94 -8.74 8.46
N ILE A 24 -2.32 -7.48 8.25
CA ILE A 24 -2.06 -6.38 9.20
C ILE A 24 -2.81 -6.62 10.51
N ILE A 25 -4.08 -7.03 10.45
CA ILE A 25 -4.88 -7.31 11.64
C ILE A 25 -4.26 -8.47 12.42
N LEU A 26 -3.91 -9.58 11.75
CA LEU A 26 -3.26 -10.72 12.40
C LEU A 26 -1.89 -10.35 12.98
N GLY A 27 -1.07 -9.61 12.25
CA GLY A 27 0.23 -9.15 12.72
C GLY A 27 0.12 -8.22 13.93
N GLY A 28 -0.84 -7.29 13.92
CA GLY A 28 -1.14 -6.41 15.05
C GLY A 28 -1.62 -7.21 16.26
N LEU A 29 -2.50 -8.19 16.06
CA LEU A 29 -3.05 -9.04 17.13
C LEU A 29 -1.97 -9.95 17.73
N ALA A 30 -1.07 -10.49 16.90
CA ALA A 30 0.10 -11.23 17.35
C ALA A 30 1.04 -10.37 18.20
N LEU A 31 1.30 -9.12 17.76
CA LEU A 31 2.15 -8.19 18.51
C LEU A 31 1.53 -7.82 19.86
N VAL A 32 0.24 -7.50 19.88
CA VAL A 32 -0.53 -7.19 21.10
C VAL A 32 -0.59 -8.40 22.03
N GLY A 33 -0.79 -9.59 21.48
CA GLY A 33 -0.78 -10.86 22.22
C GLY A 33 0.58 -11.10 22.89
N LEU A 34 1.69 -10.89 22.16
CA LEU A 34 3.04 -11.04 22.68
C LEU A 34 3.33 -10.04 23.82
N ILE A 35 2.93 -8.77 23.65
CA ILE A 35 3.10 -7.73 24.66
C ILE A 35 2.28 -8.05 25.92
N THR A 36 1.08 -8.60 25.74
CA THR A 36 0.20 -9.02 26.83
C THR A 36 0.76 -10.23 27.57
N TYR A 37 1.32 -11.20 26.86
CA TYR A 37 1.97 -12.38 27.46
C TYR A 37 3.19 -11.99 28.31
N PHE A 38 4.04 -11.07 27.83
CA PHE A 38 5.20 -10.59 28.59
C PHE A 38 4.86 -9.56 29.68
N GLY A 39 3.60 -9.10 29.77
CA GLY A 39 3.16 -8.16 30.81
C GLY A 39 3.87 -6.80 30.79
N LYS A 40 4.51 -6.42 29.68
CA LYS A 40 5.34 -5.20 29.56
C LYS A 40 4.55 -3.91 29.27
N TRP A 41 3.22 -3.95 29.37
CA TRP A 41 2.33 -2.81 29.14
C TRP A 41 2.72 -1.56 29.94
N THR A 42 3.02 -1.72 31.24
CA THR A 42 3.43 -0.60 32.10
C THR A 42 4.80 -0.02 31.71
N TYR A 43 5.71 -0.86 31.21
CA TYR A 43 7.04 -0.44 30.77
C TYR A 43 6.97 0.31 29.43
N LEU A 44 6.24 -0.21 28.44
CA LEU A 44 6.00 0.51 27.18
C LEU A 44 5.33 1.87 27.44
N TRP A 45 4.36 1.92 28.34
CA TRP A 45 3.65 3.16 28.62
C TRP A 45 4.54 4.21 29.28
N LYS A 46 5.17 3.89 30.42
CA LYS A 46 5.94 4.86 31.21
C LYS A 46 7.24 5.27 30.53
N GLU A 47 7.86 4.36 29.78
CA GLU A 47 9.26 4.50 29.38
C GLU A 47 9.44 4.79 27.89
N TRP A 48 8.44 4.49 27.06
CA TRP A 48 8.49 4.71 25.62
C TRP A 48 7.42 5.70 25.17
N LEU A 49 6.13 5.45 25.46
CA LEU A 49 5.04 6.32 24.99
C LEU A 49 5.00 7.69 25.67
N THR A 50 5.18 7.78 26.99
CA THR A 50 5.24 9.07 27.70
C THR A 50 6.66 9.65 27.78
N SER A 51 7.61 9.09 27.03
CA SER A 51 9.00 9.55 27.09
C SER A 51 9.19 10.84 26.29
N VAL A 52 9.68 11.89 26.94
CA VAL A 52 10.01 13.19 26.31
C VAL A 52 11.50 13.26 25.93
N ASP A 53 12.25 12.17 26.13
CA ASP A 53 13.67 12.13 25.79
C ASP A 53 13.86 12.02 24.27
N HIS A 54 14.49 13.04 23.70
CA HIS A 54 14.88 13.16 22.29
C HIS A 54 15.64 11.93 21.74
N LYS A 55 16.40 11.20 22.56
CA LYS A 55 17.06 9.96 22.08
C LYS A 55 16.05 8.85 21.82
N ARG A 56 15.11 8.64 22.73
CA ARG A 56 14.08 7.59 22.63
C ARG A 56 13.07 7.93 21.54
N LEU A 57 12.67 9.21 21.47
CA LEU A 57 11.81 9.70 20.41
C LEU A 57 12.48 9.52 19.03
N GLY A 58 13.77 9.86 18.90
CA GLY A 58 14.55 9.63 17.69
C GLY A 58 14.57 8.16 17.25
N ILE A 59 14.80 7.23 18.18
CA ILE A 59 14.77 5.78 17.89
C ILE A 59 13.38 5.36 17.40
N MET A 60 12.31 5.84 18.05
CA MET A 60 10.93 5.52 17.65
C MET A 60 10.62 6.03 16.24
N TYR A 61 11.05 7.23 15.88
CA TYR A 61 10.90 7.78 14.51
C TYR A 61 11.67 6.96 13.48
N ILE A 62 12.92 6.57 13.76
CA ILE A 62 13.72 5.75 12.84
C ILE A 62 13.05 4.39 12.61
N ILE A 63 12.54 3.75 13.66
CA ILE A 63 11.81 2.47 13.54
C ILE A 63 10.58 2.64 12.63
N VAL A 64 9.77 3.68 12.86
CA VAL A 64 8.59 3.96 12.03
C VAL A 64 9.00 4.24 10.57
N ALA A 65 10.07 5.01 10.36
CA ALA A 65 10.58 5.30 9.04
C ALA A 65 11.00 4.02 8.29
N ILE A 66 11.69 3.09 8.95
CA ILE A 66 12.09 1.80 8.37
C ILE A 66 10.85 0.95 8.03
N VAL A 67 9.87 0.87 8.93
CA VAL A 67 8.63 0.11 8.69
C VAL A 67 7.86 0.68 7.50
N MET A 68 7.73 2.01 7.42
CA MET A 68 7.06 2.68 6.31
C MET A 68 7.86 2.59 5.01
N LEU A 69 9.19 2.54 5.09
CA LEU A 69 10.04 2.32 3.91
C LEU A 69 9.78 0.94 3.30
N LEU A 70 9.69 -0.12 4.10
CA LEU A 70 9.34 -1.46 3.62
C LEU A 70 7.95 -1.49 2.97
N ARG A 71 6.97 -0.80 3.56
CA ARG A 71 5.63 -0.65 2.98
C ARG A 71 5.68 0.08 1.63
N GLY A 72 6.33 1.23 1.57
CA GLY A 72 6.45 2.01 0.33
C GLY A 72 7.25 1.28 -0.76
N PHE A 73 8.23 0.47 -0.36
CA PHE A 73 8.98 -0.38 -1.27
C PHE A 73 8.11 -1.50 -1.88
N ALA A 74 7.26 -2.15 -1.07
CA ALA A 74 6.30 -3.12 -1.56
C ALA A 74 5.32 -2.50 -2.58
N ASP A 75 4.80 -1.30 -2.28
CA ASP A 75 3.93 -0.55 -3.20
C ASP A 75 4.69 -0.13 -4.49
N ALA A 76 5.95 0.27 -4.37
CA ALA A 76 6.79 0.62 -5.52
C ALA A 76 7.07 -0.59 -6.44
N ILE A 77 7.34 -1.77 -5.85
CA ILE A 77 7.44 -3.02 -6.62
C ILE A 77 6.12 -3.30 -7.32
N MET A 78 4.99 -3.16 -6.63
CA MET A 78 3.67 -3.38 -7.23
C MET A 78 3.46 -2.45 -8.45
N MET A 79 3.82 -1.17 -8.33
CA MET A 79 3.78 -0.23 -9.46
C MET A 79 4.68 -0.65 -10.62
N ARG A 80 5.92 -1.08 -10.33
CA ARG A 80 6.89 -1.50 -11.34
C ARG A 80 6.46 -2.79 -12.05
N SER A 81 5.94 -3.76 -11.30
CA SER A 81 5.43 -5.03 -11.83
C SER A 81 4.19 -4.81 -12.71
N GLN A 82 3.27 -3.92 -12.32
CA GLN A 82 2.12 -3.55 -13.15
C GLN A 82 2.58 -2.89 -14.47
N GLN A 83 3.55 -1.98 -14.43
CA GLN A 83 4.13 -1.37 -15.64
C GLN A 83 4.84 -2.40 -16.53
N ALA A 84 5.56 -3.36 -15.95
CA ALA A 84 6.26 -4.41 -16.69
C ALA A 84 5.29 -5.39 -17.36
N LEU A 85 4.22 -5.80 -16.68
CA LEU A 85 3.18 -6.66 -17.25
C LEU A 85 2.37 -5.92 -18.33
N ALA A 86 2.03 -4.64 -18.11
CA ALA A 86 1.34 -3.82 -19.09
C ALA A 86 2.18 -3.58 -20.36
N SER A 87 3.50 -3.45 -20.22
CA SER A 87 4.42 -3.28 -21.35
C SER A 87 4.75 -4.60 -22.06
N ALA A 88 4.76 -5.73 -21.35
CA ALA A 88 4.94 -7.06 -21.94
C ALA A 88 3.68 -7.60 -22.64
N GLY A 89 2.48 -7.18 -22.23
CA GLY A 89 1.19 -7.66 -22.74
C GLY A 89 0.54 -6.83 -23.86
N ARG A 90 1.25 -5.87 -24.46
CA ARG A 90 0.73 -5.04 -25.57
C ARG A 90 1.61 -5.10 -26.82
N SER A 91 2.01 -6.29 -27.25
CA SER A 91 2.31 -6.52 -28.67
C SER A 91 0.97 -6.59 -29.43
N GLY A 92 0.43 -5.47 -29.87
CA GLY A 92 -0.72 -5.49 -30.78
C GLY A 92 -1.63 -4.27 -30.75
N LEU A 93 -1.10 -3.11 -31.17
CA LEU A 93 -1.75 -2.18 -32.10
C LEU A 93 -0.87 -0.93 -32.30
N PRO A 94 0.16 -0.99 -33.16
CA PRO A 94 0.30 0.07 -34.14
C PRO A 94 -0.81 -0.13 -35.18
N ALA A 95 -2.05 0.27 -34.87
CA ALA A 95 -2.93 0.67 -35.96
C ALA A 95 -2.26 1.97 -36.47
N THR A 96 -1.61 2.01 -37.63
CA THR A 96 -2.27 1.78 -38.92
C THR A 96 -3.77 2.03 -38.77
N SER A 97 -4.12 3.25 -38.35
CA SER A 97 -5.46 3.73 -38.62
C SER A 97 -5.61 3.68 -40.15
N PRO A 98 -6.62 2.99 -40.70
CA PRO A 98 -6.92 3.08 -42.13
C PRO A 98 -7.35 4.51 -42.54
N LEU A 99 -7.47 5.45 -41.59
CA LEU A 99 -7.86 6.84 -41.81
C LEU A 99 -6.78 7.74 -42.46
N ARG A 100 -5.54 7.26 -42.70
CA ARG A 100 -4.52 8.06 -43.42
C ARG A 100 -4.43 7.74 -44.93
N SER A 101 -4.96 6.61 -45.39
CA SER A 101 -4.99 6.29 -46.83
C SER A 101 -6.09 7.05 -47.60
N ASP A 102 -7.06 7.63 -46.90
CA ASP A 102 -8.16 8.39 -47.53
C ASP A 102 -7.88 9.90 -47.65
N LEU A 103 -6.81 10.41 -47.03
CA LEU A 103 -6.45 11.83 -47.13
C LEU A 103 -5.64 12.16 -48.40
N HIS A 104 -5.10 11.15 -49.10
CA HIS A 104 -4.41 11.30 -50.40
C HIS A 104 -5.28 10.88 -51.59
N ARG A 105 -6.55 10.49 -51.35
CA ARG A 105 -7.48 10.03 -52.40
C ARG A 105 -8.66 10.98 -52.62
N ALA A 106 -8.56 12.23 -52.17
CA ALA A 106 -9.45 13.30 -52.59
C ALA A 106 -8.82 14.06 -53.79
N PRO A 107 -9.17 13.72 -55.04
CA PRO A 107 -8.94 14.59 -56.18
C PRO A 107 -9.90 15.80 -56.13
N ALA A 108 -9.33 16.95 -56.52
CA ALA A 108 -9.90 18.20 -57.05
C ALA A 108 -11.42 18.42 -56.99
#